data_AF-A0A3U5IEN9-F1
#
_entry.id   AF-A0A3U5IEN9-F1
#
_cell.length_a   1.000
_cell.length_b   1.000
_cell.length_c   1.000
_cell.angle_alpha   90.00
_cell.angle_beta   90.00
_cell.angle_gamma   90.00
#
_symmetry.space_group_name_H-M   'P 1'
#
loop_
_entity.id
_entity.type
_entity.pdbx_description
1 polymer ?
#
loop_
_entity_poly.entity_id
_entity_poly.type
_entity_poly.pdbx_seq_one_letter_code
_entity_poly.pdbx_strand_id
1 'polypeptide(L)'
;MSKAEYKDFLKNGFVFDPTDPRGGISVTSVKVDPKNPDAIKRSTGALGADYYVDIDTTKKNVELKGKTKGGVMDWKIKDNVDPKDIVNRGKVRKC
;
A
#
# COMPACT_ATOMS: atom_id res chain seq x y z
N MET A 1 -3.58 5.42 -3.71
CA MET A 1 -4.95 5.01 -4.11
C MET A 1 -5.76 6.24 -4.50
N SER A 2 -6.74 6.06 -5.39
CA SER A 2 -7.81 7.04 -5.65
C SER A 2 -8.83 7.07 -4.50
N LYS A 3 -9.74 8.06 -4.49
CA LYS A 3 -10.79 8.18 -3.46
C LYS A 3 -11.74 6.98 -3.43
N ALA A 4 -12.07 6.42 -4.59
CA ALA A 4 -12.99 5.29 -4.70
C ALA A 4 -12.36 4.02 -4.15
N GLU A 5 -11.15 3.68 -4.61
CA GLU A 5 -10.36 2.55 -4.11
C GLU A 5 -10.12 2.66 -2.61
N TYR A 6 -9.79 3.86 -2.12
CA TYR A 6 -9.60 4.09 -0.69
C TYR A 6 -10.86 3.75 0.11
N LYS A 7 -12.03 4.26 -0.30
CA LYS A 7 -13.29 3.99 0.41
C LYS A 7 -13.67 2.51 0.37
N ASP A 8 -13.47 1.87 -0.77
CA ASP A 8 -13.77 0.46 -0.95
C ASP A 8 -12.86 -0.40 -0.06
N PHE A 9 -11.56 -0.12 -0.07
CA PHE A 9 -10.57 -0.79 0.77
C PHE A 9 -10.86 -0.63 2.27
N LEU A 10 -11.28 0.56 2.71
CA LEU A 10 -11.66 0.76 4.11
C LEU A 10 -12.90 -0.02 4.54
N LYS A 11 -13.81 -0.28 3.60
CA LYS A 11 -15.09 -0.94 3.89
C LYS A 11 -14.96 -2.46 3.79
N ASN A 12 -14.31 -2.93 2.74
CA ASN A 12 -14.28 -4.33 2.35
C ASN A 12 -12.90 -4.97 2.57
N GLY A 13 -11.85 -4.18 2.78
CA GLY A 13 -10.49 -4.66 2.83
C GLY A 13 -9.98 -5.07 1.45
N PHE A 14 -9.18 -6.12 1.41
CA PHE A 14 -8.72 -6.77 0.20
C PHE A 14 -8.80 -8.27 0.35
N VAL A 15 -9.36 -8.92 -0.66
CA VAL A 15 -9.38 -10.37 -0.76
C VAL A 15 -8.28 -10.77 -1.73
N PHE A 16 -7.32 -11.55 -1.22
CA PHE A 16 -6.26 -12.10 -2.03
C PHE A 16 -6.79 -13.26 -2.87
N ASP A 17 -6.60 -13.13 -4.18
CA ASP A 17 -6.84 -14.21 -5.13
C ASP A 17 -5.48 -14.73 -5.63
N PRO A 18 -5.13 -16.00 -5.34
CA PRO A 18 -3.89 -16.60 -5.81
C PRO A 18 -3.83 -16.79 -7.34
N THR A 19 -4.97 -16.70 -8.02
CA THR A 19 -5.08 -16.81 -9.48
C THR A 19 -4.99 -15.45 -10.20
N ASP A 20 -5.08 -14.34 -9.46
CA ASP A 20 -4.91 -13.00 -10.03
C ASP A 20 -3.47 -12.83 -10.53
N PRO A 21 -3.23 -12.53 -11.83
CA PRO A 21 -1.89 -12.28 -12.37
C PRO A 21 -1.15 -11.12 -11.68
N ARG A 22 -1.89 -10.23 -11.02
CA ARG A 22 -1.33 -9.15 -10.20
C ARG A 22 -0.71 -9.68 -8.93
N GLY A 23 -1.11 -10.86 -8.43
CA GLY A 23 -0.45 -11.62 -7.37
C GLY A 23 -0.37 -10.90 -6.02
N GLY A 24 -1.42 -10.18 -5.63
CA GLY A 24 -1.54 -9.50 -4.33
C GLY A 24 -1.34 -7.98 -4.34
N ILE A 25 -1.43 -7.35 -3.16
CA ILE A 25 -1.26 -5.91 -3.01
C ILE A 25 0.22 -5.56 -2.92
N SER A 26 0.68 -4.62 -3.74
CA SER A 26 2.02 -4.04 -3.58
C SER A 26 1.99 -2.99 -2.47
N VAL A 27 2.87 -3.13 -1.48
CA VAL A 27 3.00 -2.24 -0.33
C VAL A 27 4.45 -1.82 -0.13
N THR A 28 4.66 -0.64 0.44
CA THR A 28 5.99 -0.13 0.78
C THR A 28 6.13 0.01 2.29
N SER A 29 7.34 -0.20 2.82
CA SER A 29 7.56 -0.18 4.27
C SER A 29 7.30 1.19 4.91
N VAL A 30 6.72 1.17 6.12
CA VAL A 30 6.37 2.30 7.01
C VAL A 30 7.54 3.18 7.47
N LYS A 31 8.79 2.85 7.16
CA LYS A 31 9.92 3.78 7.43
C LYS A 31 9.87 5.06 6.57
N VAL A 32 8.95 5.14 5.62
CA VAL A 32 8.67 6.35 4.85
C VAL A 32 7.45 7.04 5.46
N ASP A 33 7.69 8.05 6.29
CA ASP A 33 6.63 8.96 6.71
C ASP A 33 5.89 9.51 5.47
N PRO A 34 4.55 9.50 5.43
CA PRO A 34 3.77 10.04 4.31
C PRO A 34 3.76 11.58 4.35
N LYS A 35 4.94 12.19 4.30
CA LYS A 35 5.14 13.63 4.47
C LYS A 35 4.90 14.43 3.19
N ASN A 36 4.96 13.79 2.00
CA ASN A 36 4.74 14.49 0.73
C ASN A 36 4.41 13.50 -0.41
N PRO A 37 3.36 13.73 -1.23
CA PRO A 37 3.06 12.95 -2.41
C PRO A 37 4.23 12.90 -3.37
N ASP A 38 5.00 13.98 -3.56
CA ASP A 38 6.15 13.97 -4.45
C ASP A 38 7.34 13.20 -3.90
N ALA A 39 7.46 13.12 -2.57
CA ALA A 39 8.44 12.24 -1.94
C ALA A 39 8.01 10.77 -2.08
N ILE A 40 6.74 10.45 -1.80
CA ILE A 40 6.19 9.10 -2.04
C ILE A 40 6.33 8.75 -3.54
N LYS A 41 5.99 9.64 -4.46
CA LYS A 41 6.11 9.42 -5.92
C LYS A 41 7.55 9.12 -6.33
N ARG A 42 8.54 9.87 -5.83
CA ARG A 42 9.95 9.65 -6.14
C ARG A 42 10.49 8.37 -5.49
N SER A 43 10.07 8.09 -4.26
CA SER A 43 10.58 6.97 -3.47
C SER A 43 9.94 5.64 -3.86
N THR A 44 8.63 5.60 -4.11
CA THR A 44 7.87 4.37 -4.38
C THR A 44 7.47 4.20 -5.85
N GLY A 45 7.54 5.26 -6.66
CA GLY A 45 7.08 5.24 -8.05
C GLY A 45 5.56 5.35 -8.22
N ALA A 46 4.80 5.54 -7.14
CA ALA A 46 3.34 5.66 -7.16
C ALA A 46 2.89 7.05 -7.65
N LEU A 47 3.05 7.30 -8.95
CA LEU A 47 2.61 8.51 -9.67
C LEU A 47 1.08 8.66 -9.57
N GLY A 48 0.59 9.38 -8.55
CA GLY A 48 -0.81 9.85 -8.50
C GLY A 48 -1.68 9.36 -7.33
N ALA A 49 -1.12 8.81 -6.26
CA ALA A 49 -1.92 8.44 -5.09
C ALA A 49 -2.50 9.68 -4.36
N ASP A 50 -3.82 9.70 -4.13
CA ASP A 50 -4.53 10.71 -3.34
C ASP A 50 -4.63 10.32 -1.85
N TYR A 51 -4.63 9.02 -1.58
CA TYR A 51 -4.80 8.44 -0.25
C TYR A 51 -3.78 7.32 0.02
N TYR A 52 -3.46 7.15 1.31
CA TYR A 52 -2.64 6.06 1.84
C TYR A 52 -3.38 5.32 2.97
N VAL A 53 -3.01 4.05 3.15
CA VAL A 53 -3.45 3.17 4.22
C VAL A 53 -2.23 2.40 4.71
N ASP A 54 -1.99 2.43 6.01
CA ASP A 54 -0.97 1.67 6.69
C ASP A 54 -1.62 0.41 7.27
N ILE A 55 -1.01 -0.75 7.00
CA ILE A 55 -1.56 -2.07 7.31
C ILE A 55 -0.57 -2.79 8.24
N ASP A 56 -1.08 -3.44 9.28
CA ASP A 56 -0.28 -4.37 10.08
C ASP A 56 -0.08 -5.68 9.31
N THR A 57 1.17 -5.90 8.91
CA THR A 57 1.57 -7.09 8.16
C THR A 57 2.17 -8.21 9.03
N THR A 58 2.20 -8.06 10.36
CA THR A 58 2.94 -8.97 11.26
C THR A 58 2.46 -10.42 11.18
N LYS A 59 1.18 -10.64 10.88
CA LYS A 59 0.56 -11.97 10.74
C LYS A 59 0.17 -12.31 9.31
N LYS A 60 0.67 -11.57 8.32
CA LYS A 60 0.29 -11.70 6.91
C LYS A 60 1.42 -12.31 6.10
N ASN A 61 1.06 -13.04 5.04
CA ASN A 61 2.06 -13.50 4.08
C ASN A 61 2.56 -12.33 3.22
N VAL A 62 3.80 -11.91 3.43
CA VAL A 62 4.43 -10.81 2.70
C VAL A 62 5.72 -11.26 2.05
N GLU A 63 5.82 -11.06 0.74
CA GLU A 63 7.01 -11.39 -0.04
C GLU A 63 7.73 -10.13 -0.51
N LEU A 64 9.07 -10.17 -0.51
CA LEU A 64 9.88 -9.11 -1.10
C LEU A 64 9.81 -9.23 -2.62
N LYS A 65 9.23 -8.22 -3.28
CA LYS A 65 9.20 -8.14 -4.75
C LYS A 65 10.48 -7.54 -5.32
N GLY A 66 11.14 -6.65 -4.58
CA GLY A 66 12.41 -6.05 -4.96
C GLY A 66 12.57 -4.63 -4.44
N LYS A 67 13.38 -3.82 -5.12
CA LYS A 67 13.50 -2.38 -4.85
C LYS A 67 12.73 -1.58 -5.88
N THR A 68 11.98 -0.59 -5.41
CA THR A 68 11.37 0.45 -6.23
C THR A 68 12.45 1.35 -6.86
N LYS A 69 12.07 2.15 -7.87
CA LYS A 69 12.97 3.11 -8.53
C LYS A 69 13.65 4.09 -7.57
N GLY A 70 13.00 4.41 -6.45
CA GLY A 70 13.54 5.30 -5.42
C GLY A 70 14.34 4.59 -4.33
N GLY A 71 14.68 3.31 -4.51
CA GLY A 71 15.50 2.54 -3.58
C GLY A 71 14.75 1.98 -2.36
N VAL A 72 13.44 2.22 -2.24
CA VAL A 72 12.59 1.66 -1.18
C VAL A 72 12.24 0.21 -1.50
N MET A 73 12.22 -0.66 -0.50
CA MET A 73 11.78 -2.05 -0.67
C MET A 73 10.28 -2.10 -1.04
N ASP A 74 9.98 -2.75 -2.16
CA ASP A 74 8.64 -3.08 -2.62
C ASP A 74 8.30 -4.47 -2.09
N TRP A 75 7.24 -4.54 -1.29
CA TRP A 75 6.73 -5.76 -0.70
C TRP A 75 5.40 -6.10 -1.31
N LYS A 76 5.02 -7.37 -1.24
CA LYS A 76 3.77 -7.85 -1.79
C LYS A 76 3.03 -8.67 -0.75
N ILE A 77 1.86 -8.18 -0.33
CA ILE A 77 0.97 -8.92 0.55
C ILE A 77 0.19 -9.91 -0.32
N LYS A 78 0.42 -11.20 -0.08
CA LYS A 78 -0.27 -12.33 -0.74
C LYS A 78 -1.28 -12.96 0.23
N ASP A 79 -2.05 -12.12 0.87
CA ASP A 79 -2.98 -12.52 1.92
C ASP A 79 -4.14 -11.52 1.98
N ASN A 80 -5.24 -11.96 2.58
CA ASN A 80 -6.39 -11.10 2.81
C ASN A 80 -6.01 -9.99 3.79
N VAL A 81 -6.47 -8.78 3.49
CA VAL A 81 -6.36 -7.64 4.39
C VAL A 81 -7.77 -7.28 4.86
N ASP A 82 -8.04 -7.49 6.14
CA ASP A 82 -9.30 -7.07 6.72
C ASP A 82 -9.24 -5.58 7.09
N PRO A 83 -10.38 -4.87 7.14
CA PRO A 83 -10.42 -3.48 7.63
C PRO A 83 -9.83 -3.29 9.04
N LYS A 84 -9.83 -4.35 9.87
CA LYS A 84 -9.23 -4.36 11.22
C LYS A 84 -7.70 -4.34 11.21
N ASP A 85 -7.08 -4.75 10.11
CA ASP A 85 -5.62 -4.77 9.95
C ASP A 85 -5.08 -3.38 9.61
N ILE A 86 -5.95 -2.39 9.39
CA ILE A 86 -5.59 -1.02 9.08
C ILE A 86 -5.20 -0.28 10.36
N VAL A 87 -3.93 0.09 10.48
CA VAL A 87 -3.39 0.80 11.66
C VAL A 87 -3.47 2.32 11.52
N ASN A 88 -3.35 2.84 10.31
CA ASN A 88 -3.42 4.26 10.04
C ASN A 88 -3.87 4.50 8.59
N ARG A 89 -4.38 5.70 8.31
CA ARG A 89 -4.91 6.05 7.00
C ARG A 89 -5.01 7.55 6.86
N GLY A 90 -4.88 8.05 5.63
CA GLY A 90 -5.02 9.47 5.41
C GLY A 90 -5.02 9.90 3.95
N LYS A 91 -5.19 11.20 3.76
CA LYS A 91 -4.95 11.86 2.48
C LYS A 91 -3.47 12.12 2.33
N VAL A 92 -2.95 11.88 1.15
CA VAL A 92 -1.61 12.30 0.79
C VAL A 92 -1.65 13.82 0.57
N ARG A 93 -0.92 14.57 1.40
CA ARG A 93 -0.97 16.04 1.40
C ARG A 93 -0.27 16.61 0.16
N LYS A 94 -1.02 16.94 -0.89
CA LYS A 94 -0.49 17.61 -2.09
C LYS A 94 0.15 18.95 -1.70
N CYS A 95 1.45 19.08 -2.00
CA CYS A 95 2.15 20.37 -2.00
C CYS A 95 1.74 21.15 -3.24
#